data_AF-A0A7K5BRM1-F1
#
_entry.id   AF-A0A7K5BRM1-F1
#
_cell.length_a   1.000
_cell.length_b   1.000
_cell.length_c   1.000
_cell.angle_alpha   90.00
_cell.angle_beta   90.00
_cell.angle_gamma   90.00
#
_symmetry.space_group_name_H-M   'P 1'
#
loop_
_entity.id
_entity.type
_entity.pdbx_description
1 polymer ?
#
loop_
_entity_poly.entity_id
_entity_poly.type
_entity_poly.pdbx_seq_one_letter_code
_entity_poly.pdbx_strand_id
1 'polypeptide(L)'
;GLITSSQSAAYAISKFISGVLSDQMSARWLFSSGLLMVGLVNVVFSWSSTVAAFAGLWFLNGLAQGLGWPPCGKILRKWFEPSQFGTWWAILSTSMNLAGGLGPIVAALVSMNYDWRKTLSFSGFTCMVVSFVCLVLIKNEPADVGLPNIEQGAKKGKKGSSSDNSTLTELLLSPYLWVLSTGYLVVFGVKTCCTDWGQLFLIQERGQSVLVGSSYMSALEIGGLVGSIAAGYLSDRAVAKVGLSSYGNPRHALLLSMMAGMCVSMFLFRITVTGDSPKNMRFLLAFFLPLPFSSFPEEITVSLVKETFSYNNLSTLTDFKNTQVLLAFCLFLLAVGGFLAGLPFSTIAKHYSWATAFWVAEITCIASTVAFFLLRNIRTKMGRISKKAD
;
A
#
# COMPACT_ATOMS: atom_id res chain seq x y z
N GLY A 1 5.59 -1.92 -17.67
CA GLY A 1 5.60 -0.48 -17.85
C GLY A 1 4.19 0.04 -17.96
N LEU A 2 3.64 0.09 -19.17
CA LEU A 2 2.32 0.67 -19.40
C LEU A 2 1.19 -0.05 -18.66
N ILE A 3 1.20 -1.39 -18.67
CA ILE A 3 0.19 -2.23 -17.97
C ILE A 3 0.22 -1.98 -16.45
N THR A 4 1.40 -2.01 -15.82
CA THR A 4 1.56 -1.82 -14.37
C THR A 4 1.20 -0.40 -13.93
N SER A 5 1.62 0.63 -14.69
CA SER A 5 1.21 2.01 -14.44
C SER A 5 -0.30 2.23 -14.56
N SER A 6 -0.93 1.64 -15.58
CA SER A 6 -2.38 1.73 -15.77
C SER A 6 -3.15 1.12 -14.59
N GLN A 7 -2.71 -0.03 -14.07
CA GLN A 7 -3.31 -0.63 -12.88
C GLN A 7 -3.14 0.25 -11.64
N SER A 8 -1.93 0.76 -11.38
CA SER A 8 -1.69 1.63 -10.22
C SER A 8 -2.55 2.91 -10.25
N ALA A 9 -2.69 3.53 -11.43
CA ALA A 9 -3.55 4.68 -11.63
C ALA A 9 -5.03 4.34 -11.43
N ALA A 10 -5.51 3.24 -12.01
CA ALA A 10 -6.87 2.75 -11.82
C ALA A 10 -7.18 2.44 -10.35
N TYR A 11 -6.27 1.76 -9.68
CA TYR A 11 -6.41 1.38 -8.28
C TYR A 11 -6.52 2.60 -7.38
N ALA A 12 -5.77 3.66 -7.68
CA ALA A 12 -5.87 4.94 -6.99
C ALA A 12 -7.25 5.58 -7.17
N ILE A 13 -7.69 5.74 -8.42
CA ILE A 13 -9.01 6.31 -8.76
C ILE A 13 -10.11 5.51 -8.06
N SER A 14 -10.01 4.18 -8.08
CA SER A 14 -10.97 3.30 -7.44
C SER A 14 -10.98 3.44 -5.92
N LYS A 15 -9.84 3.63 -5.25
CA LYS A 15 -9.84 3.90 -3.80
C LYS A 15 -10.64 5.14 -3.44
N PHE A 16 -10.56 6.20 -4.25
CA PHE A 16 -11.37 7.41 -4.07
C PHE A 16 -12.86 7.13 -4.28
N ILE A 17 -13.20 6.46 -5.40
CA ILE A 17 -14.59 6.12 -5.74
C ILE A 17 -15.18 5.16 -4.69
N SER A 18 -14.40 4.18 -4.26
CA SER A 18 -14.79 3.16 -3.30
C SER A 18 -15.15 3.75 -1.95
N GLY A 19 -14.53 4.86 -1.52
CA GLY A 19 -14.92 5.54 -0.29
C GLY A 19 -16.37 6.04 -0.36
N VAL A 20 -16.70 6.74 -1.45
CA VAL A 20 -18.05 7.27 -1.69
C VAL A 20 -19.06 6.14 -1.93
N LEU A 21 -18.67 5.15 -2.73
CA LEU A 21 -19.53 4.04 -3.14
C LEU A 21 -19.80 3.09 -1.96
N SER A 22 -18.81 2.87 -1.10
CA SER A 22 -18.95 2.11 0.15
C SER A 22 -19.97 2.73 1.11
N ASP A 23 -20.18 4.04 1.08
CA ASP A 23 -21.18 4.68 1.93
C ASP A 23 -22.61 4.45 1.43
N GLN A 24 -22.80 4.30 0.12
CA GLN A 24 -24.14 4.16 -0.50
C GLN A 24 -24.55 2.72 -0.78
N MET A 25 -23.59 1.83 -1.07
CA MET A 25 -23.86 0.44 -1.40
C MET A 25 -23.57 -0.50 -0.23
N SER A 26 -24.26 -1.63 -0.20
CA SER A 26 -23.98 -2.67 0.79
C SER A 26 -22.61 -3.31 0.53
N ALA A 27 -21.88 -3.60 1.60
CA ALA A 27 -20.49 -4.09 1.52
C ALA A 27 -20.38 -5.43 0.78
N ARG A 28 -21.36 -6.34 0.96
CA ARG A 28 -21.46 -7.63 0.25
C ARG A 28 -21.49 -7.47 -1.27
N TRP A 29 -22.35 -6.60 -1.77
CA TRP A 29 -22.51 -6.38 -3.21
C TRP A 29 -21.26 -5.72 -3.80
N LEU A 30 -20.67 -4.76 -3.09
CA LEU A 30 -19.42 -4.10 -3.50
C LEU A 30 -18.23 -5.07 -3.58
N PHE A 31 -17.99 -5.82 -2.50
CA PHE A 31 -16.86 -6.75 -2.42
C PHE A 31 -16.97 -7.84 -3.49
N SER A 32 -18.15 -8.42 -3.64
CA SER A 32 -18.33 -9.54 -4.55
C SER A 32 -18.37 -9.11 -6.02
N SER A 33 -19.02 -7.99 -6.35
CA SER A 33 -18.99 -7.45 -7.73
C SER A 33 -17.56 -7.08 -8.14
N GLY A 34 -16.77 -6.50 -7.24
CA GLY A 34 -15.34 -6.26 -7.45
C GLY A 34 -14.58 -7.57 -7.73
N LEU A 35 -14.76 -8.58 -6.89
CA LEU A 35 -14.06 -9.87 -7.07
C LEU A 35 -14.49 -10.62 -8.34
N LEU A 36 -15.77 -10.54 -8.71
CA LEU A 36 -16.29 -11.11 -9.95
C LEU A 36 -15.72 -10.39 -11.18
N MET A 37 -15.65 -9.06 -11.14
CA MET A 37 -15.04 -8.25 -12.20
C MET A 37 -13.55 -8.58 -12.36
N VAL A 38 -12.79 -8.73 -11.25
CA VAL A 38 -11.38 -9.17 -11.30
C VAL A 38 -11.25 -10.54 -11.97
N GLY A 39 -12.09 -11.50 -11.61
CA GLY A 39 -12.08 -12.83 -12.19
C GLY A 39 -12.38 -12.82 -13.69
N LEU A 40 -13.42 -12.09 -14.11
CA LEU A 40 -13.81 -11.97 -15.51
C LEU A 40 -12.72 -11.30 -16.35
N VAL A 41 -12.12 -10.23 -15.83
CA VAL A 41 -11.00 -9.54 -16.49
C VAL A 41 -9.80 -10.47 -16.66
N ASN A 42 -9.47 -11.30 -15.66
CA ASN A 42 -8.35 -12.25 -15.77
C ASN A 42 -8.60 -13.33 -16.84
N VAL A 43 -9.84 -13.81 -16.99
CA VAL A 43 -10.19 -14.76 -18.05
C VAL A 43 -10.10 -14.09 -19.43
N VAL A 44 -10.66 -12.89 -19.59
CA VAL A 44 -10.60 -12.14 -20.87
C VAL A 44 -9.15 -11.75 -21.22
N PHE A 45 -8.33 -11.47 -20.22
CA PHE A 45 -6.90 -11.20 -20.39
C PHE A 45 -6.18 -12.42 -20.99
N SER A 46 -6.53 -13.64 -20.57
CA SER A 46 -5.96 -14.86 -21.13
C SER A 46 -6.28 -15.06 -22.62
N TRP A 47 -7.39 -14.53 -23.12
CA TRP A 47 -7.77 -14.62 -24.55
C TRP A 47 -7.24 -13.46 -25.40
N SER A 48 -6.83 -12.37 -24.77
CA SER A 48 -6.34 -11.19 -25.49
C SER A 48 -4.90 -11.36 -25.97
N SER A 49 -4.55 -10.66 -27.06
CA SER A 49 -3.20 -10.71 -27.66
C SER A 49 -2.58 -9.33 -27.93
N THR A 50 -3.34 -8.25 -27.76
CA THR A 50 -2.87 -6.87 -28.04
C THR A 50 -2.45 -6.15 -26.76
N VAL A 51 -1.33 -5.41 -26.80
CA VAL A 51 -0.82 -4.63 -25.66
C VAL A 51 -1.83 -3.59 -25.16
N ALA A 52 -2.56 -2.94 -26.07
CA ALA A 52 -3.62 -2.00 -25.71
C ALA A 52 -4.78 -2.68 -24.97
N ALA A 53 -5.15 -3.90 -25.39
CA ALA A 53 -6.15 -4.70 -24.69
C ALA A 53 -5.66 -5.11 -23.31
N PHE A 54 -4.39 -5.50 -23.16
CA PHE A 54 -3.80 -5.79 -21.85
C PHE A 54 -3.81 -4.57 -20.93
N ALA A 55 -3.44 -3.39 -21.41
CA ALA A 55 -3.49 -2.18 -20.62
C ALA A 55 -4.90 -1.80 -20.16
N GLY A 56 -5.89 -1.86 -21.07
CA GLY A 56 -7.29 -1.57 -20.76
C GLY A 56 -7.90 -2.58 -19.78
N LEU A 57 -7.62 -3.87 -19.97
CA LEU A 57 -8.09 -4.92 -19.06
C LEU A 57 -7.43 -4.79 -17.69
N TRP A 58 -6.12 -4.56 -17.61
CA TRP A 58 -5.43 -4.40 -16.33
C TRP A 58 -5.83 -3.10 -15.61
N PHE A 59 -6.19 -2.05 -16.37
CA PHE A 59 -6.83 -0.85 -15.82
C PHE A 59 -8.19 -1.19 -15.17
N LEU A 60 -9.04 -1.95 -15.86
CA LEU A 60 -10.31 -2.41 -15.29
C LEU A 60 -10.09 -3.33 -14.07
N ASN A 61 -9.03 -4.15 -14.09
CA ASN A 61 -8.63 -4.98 -12.96
C ASN A 61 -8.27 -4.12 -11.75
N GLY A 62 -7.44 -3.08 -11.93
CA GLY A 62 -7.09 -2.13 -10.89
C GLY A 62 -8.30 -1.40 -10.31
N LEU A 63 -9.26 -1.03 -11.17
CA LEU A 63 -10.53 -0.42 -10.73
C LEU A 63 -11.32 -1.38 -9.83
N ALA A 64 -11.42 -2.64 -10.21
CA ALA A 64 -12.14 -3.64 -9.43
C ALA A 64 -11.44 -3.98 -8.10
N GLN A 65 -10.11 -4.09 -8.10
CA GLN A 65 -9.33 -4.36 -6.89
C GLN A 65 -9.43 -3.23 -5.84
N GLY A 66 -9.53 -1.98 -6.27
CA GLY A 66 -9.64 -0.83 -5.36
C GLY A 66 -10.91 -0.86 -4.49
N LEU A 67 -11.96 -1.56 -4.95
CA LEU A 67 -13.23 -1.71 -4.24
C LEU A 67 -13.18 -2.73 -3.09
N GLY A 68 -12.10 -3.51 -2.96
CA GLY A 68 -12.06 -4.64 -2.01
C GLY A 68 -11.84 -4.24 -0.55
N TRP A 69 -10.94 -3.30 -0.28
CA TRP A 69 -10.50 -3.00 1.09
C TRP A 69 -11.55 -2.24 1.94
N PRO A 70 -12.25 -1.20 1.42
CA PRO A 70 -13.22 -0.44 2.23
C PRO A 70 -14.43 -1.26 2.72
N PRO A 71 -15.05 -2.14 1.92
CA PRO A 71 -16.12 -3.04 2.37
C PRO A 71 -15.70 -3.95 3.53
N CYS A 72 -14.50 -4.52 3.51
CA CYS A 72 -14.00 -5.37 4.59
C CYS A 72 -13.96 -4.61 5.93
N GLY A 73 -13.46 -3.38 5.91
CA GLY A 73 -13.46 -2.52 7.10
C GLY A 73 -14.86 -2.15 7.58
N LYS A 74 -15.81 -1.91 6.66
CA LYS A 74 -17.20 -1.61 7.01
C LYS A 74 -17.90 -2.80 7.66
N ILE A 75 -17.71 -4.02 7.12
CA ILE A 75 -18.25 -5.26 7.70
C ILE A 75 -17.67 -5.47 9.10
N LEU A 76 -16.36 -5.32 9.25
CA LEU A 76 -15.70 -5.54 10.53
C LEU A 76 -16.18 -4.57 11.62
N ARG A 77 -16.41 -3.30 11.28
CA ARG A 77 -16.98 -2.29 12.21
C ARG A 77 -18.43 -2.55 12.59
N LYS A 78 -19.20 -3.24 11.73
CA LYS A 78 -20.60 -3.59 11.99
C LYS A 78 -20.74 -4.87 12.81
N TRP A 79 -19.83 -5.82 12.63
CA TRP A 79 -19.90 -7.14 13.26
C TRP A 79 -19.20 -7.23 14.61
N PHE A 80 -18.20 -6.39 14.87
CA PHE A 80 -17.37 -6.48 16.06
C PHE A 80 -17.38 -5.17 16.86
N GLU A 81 -17.30 -5.31 18.18
CA GLU A 81 -17.16 -4.18 19.09
C GLU A 81 -15.85 -3.41 18.86
N PRO A 82 -15.80 -2.10 19.18
CA PRO A 82 -14.59 -1.29 19.08
C PRO A 82 -13.40 -1.88 19.86
N SER A 83 -13.65 -2.60 20.95
CA SER A 83 -12.65 -3.27 21.80
C SER A 83 -11.93 -4.42 21.07
N GLN A 84 -12.62 -5.12 20.17
CA GLN A 84 -12.12 -6.29 19.44
C GLN A 84 -11.74 -6.00 17.99
N PHE A 85 -12.11 -4.82 17.47
CA PHE A 85 -11.86 -4.41 16.09
C PHE A 85 -10.39 -4.55 15.69
N GLY A 86 -9.46 -4.19 16.57
CA GLY A 86 -8.03 -4.30 16.32
C GLY A 86 -7.55 -5.73 16.05
N THR A 87 -8.00 -6.69 16.86
CA THR A 87 -7.64 -8.11 16.71
C THR A 87 -8.12 -8.68 15.39
N TRP A 88 -9.38 -8.42 15.02
CA TRP A 88 -9.92 -8.91 13.76
C TRP A 88 -9.33 -8.20 12.55
N TRP A 89 -8.98 -6.91 12.69
CA TRP A 89 -8.27 -6.17 11.65
C TRP A 89 -6.87 -6.75 11.43
N ALA A 90 -6.19 -7.16 12.50
CA ALA A 90 -4.91 -7.84 12.42
C ALA A 90 -5.03 -9.20 11.71
N ILE A 91 -6.02 -10.03 12.06
CA ILE A 91 -6.29 -11.32 11.39
C ILE A 91 -6.51 -11.11 9.88
N LEU A 92 -7.35 -10.13 9.51
CA LEU A 92 -7.58 -9.78 8.10
C LEU A 92 -6.28 -9.36 7.41
N SER A 93 -5.47 -8.53 8.06
CA SER A 93 -4.19 -8.07 7.51
C SER A 93 -3.17 -9.20 7.36
N THR A 94 -3.13 -10.15 8.29
CA THR A 94 -2.29 -11.35 8.20
C THR A 94 -2.69 -12.23 7.02
N SER A 95 -3.99 -12.37 6.74
CA SER A 95 -4.46 -13.17 5.59
C SER A 95 -3.98 -12.62 4.25
N MET A 96 -3.90 -11.29 4.11
CA MET A 96 -3.36 -10.62 2.91
C MET A 96 -1.86 -10.91 2.74
N ASN A 97 -1.08 -10.76 3.81
CA ASN A 97 0.35 -11.04 3.78
C ASN A 97 0.64 -12.53 3.50
N LEU A 98 -0.18 -13.44 4.06
CA LEU A 98 -0.08 -14.87 3.77
C LEU A 98 -0.36 -15.18 2.29
N ALA A 99 -1.39 -14.55 1.72
CA ALA A 99 -1.70 -14.67 0.30
C ALA A 99 -0.58 -14.08 -0.58
N GLY A 100 0.00 -12.93 -0.20
CA GLY A 100 1.16 -12.33 -0.86
C GLY A 100 2.43 -13.18 -0.75
N GLY A 101 2.62 -13.88 0.37
CA GLY A 101 3.73 -14.80 0.58
C GLY A 101 3.60 -16.09 -0.23
N LEU A 102 2.44 -16.74 -0.21
CA LEU A 102 2.25 -18.03 -0.89
C LEU A 102 1.92 -17.88 -2.38
N GLY A 103 1.25 -16.79 -2.77
CA GLY A 103 0.75 -16.56 -4.12
C GLY A 103 1.83 -16.67 -5.21
N PRO A 104 2.96 -15.95 -5.11
CA PRO A 104 4.04 -16.01 -6.10
C PRO A 104 4.64 -17.41 -6.25
N ILE A 105 4.79 -18.17 -5.16
CA ILE A 105 5.33 -19.55 -5.21
C ILE A 105 4.36 -20.47 -5.92
N VAL A 106 3.07 -20.43 -5.57
CA VAL A 106 2.04 -21.25 -6.24
C VAL A 106 1.96 -20.87 -7.71
N ALA A 107 1.95 -19.57 -8.04
CA ALA A 107 1.93 -19.09 -9.41
C ALA A 107 3.16 -19.57 -10.21
N ALA A 108 4.35 -19.55 -9.60
CA ALA A 108 5.57 -20.06 -10.22
C ALA A 108 5.49 -21.56 -10.50
N LEU A 109 5.08 -22.37 -9.52
CA LEU A 109 4.96 -23.82 -9.67
C LEU A 109 3.95 -24.20 -10.77
N VAL A 110 2.82 -23.50 -10.84
CA VAL A 110 1.82 -23.72 -11.90
C VAL A 110 2.37 -23.27 -13.27
N SER A 111 3.05 -22.11 -13.32
CA SER A 111 3.64 -21.59 -14.57
C SER A 111 4.81 -22.44 -15.11
N MET A 112 5.43 -23.29 -14.29
CA MET A 112 6.46 -24.22 -14.75
C MET A 112 5.87 -25.45 -15.46
N ASN A 113 4.62 -25.80 -15.16
CA ASN A 113 3.95 -26.98 -15.72
C ASN A 113 2.89 -26.64 -16.78
N TYR A 114 2.38 -25.40 -16.77
CA TYR A 114 1.30 -24.93 -17.65
C TYR A 114 1.65 -23.60 -18.30
N ASP A 115 1.06 -23.36 -19.48
CA ASP A 115 1.14 -22.06 -20.17
C ASP A 115 0.63 -20.92 -19.28
N TRP A 116 1.29 -19.76 -19.33
CA TRP A 116 0.92 -18.56 -18.57
C TRP A 116 -0.55 -18.14 -18.76
N ARG A 117 -1.12 -18.39 -19.95
CA ARG A 117 -2.54 -18.16 -20.26
C ARG A 117 -3.45 -19.04 -19.40
N LYS A 118 -3.16 -20.34 -19.30
CA LYS A 118 -3.94 -21.29 -18.50
C LYS A 118 -3.85 -20.97 -17.02
N THR A 119 -2.67 -20.59 -16.53
CA THR A 119 -2.46 -20.14 -15.14
C THR A 119 -3.33 -18.93 -14.79
N LEU A 120 -3.38 -17.92 -15.67
CA LEU A 120 -4.22 -16.73 -15.48
C LEU A 120 -5.72 -17.05 -15.57
N SER A 121 -6.12 -17.88 -16.53
CA SER A 121 -7.53 -18.29 -16.66
C SER A 121 -8.00 -19.10 -15.45
N PHE A 122 -7.16 -19.98 -14.90
CA PHE A 122 -7.45 -20.76 -13.70
C PHE A 122 -7.58 -19.88 -12.46
N SER A 123 -6.68 -18.91 -12.30
CA SER A 123 -6.76 -17.89 -11.24
C SER A 123 -8.05 -17.06 -11.36
N GLY A 124 -8.39 -16.60 -12.57
CA GLY A 124 -9.62 -15.86 -12.84
C GLY A 124 -10.88 -16.66 -12.50
N PHE A 125 -10.95 -17.93 -12.90
CA PHE A 125 -12.07 -18.82 -12.58
C PHE A 125 -12.19 -19.04 -11.06
N THR A 126 -11.08 -19.25 -10.36
CA THR A 126 -11.05 -19.39 -8.90
C THR A 126 -11.59 -18.13 -8.22
N CYS A 127 -11.19 -16.93 -8.68
CA CYS A 127 -11.75 -15.67 -8.19
C CYS A 127 -13.27 -15.56 -8.42
N MET A 128 -13.78 -16.00 -9.57
CA MET A 128 -15.22 -16.01 -9.83
C MET A 128 -15.97 -16.94 -8.88
N VAL A 129 -15.47 -18.17 -8.68
CA VAL A 129 -16.07 -19.14 -7.74
C VAL A 129 -16.07 -18.58 -6.32
N VAL A 130 -14.94 -18.03 -5.86
CA VAL A 130 -14.84 -17.41 -4.54
C VAL A 130 -15.76 -16.21 -4.43
N SER A 131 -15.96 -15.42 -5.49
CA SER A 131 -16.94 -14.33 -5.49
C SER A 131 -18.36 -14.81 -5.27
N PHE A 132 -18.79 -15.90 -5.93
CA PHE A 132 -20.11 -16.49 -5.67
C PHE A 132 -20.23 -17.04 -4.25
N VAL A 133 -19.18 -17.67 -3.73
CA VAL A 133 -19.14 -18.15 -2.34
C VAL A 133 -19.24 -16.97 -1.36
N CYS A 134 -18.49 -15.89 -1.60
CA CYS A 134 -18.57 -14.66 -0.82
C CYS A 134 -19.95 -14.00 -0.92
N LEU A 135 -20.60 -14.01 -2.09
CA LEU A 135 -21.98 -13.55 -2.22
C LEU A 135 -22.91 -14.36 -1.32
N VAL A 136 -22.75 -15.68 -1.23
CA VAL A 136 -23.66 -16.51 -0.42
C VAL A 136 -23.35 -16.41 1.08
N LEU A 137 -22.07 -16.40 1.45
CA LEU A 137 -21.62 -16.46 2.85
C LEU A 137 -21.56 -15.10 3.55
N ILE A 138 -21.23 -14.01 2.84
CA ILE A 138 -21.11 -12.69 3.47
C ILE A 138 -22.49 -12.14 3.77
N LYS A 139 -22.80 -12.03 5.06
CA LYS A 139 -23.99 -11.34 5.57
C LYS A 139 -23.62 -9.93 6.02
N ASN A 140 -24.40 -8.94 5.57
CA ASN A 140 -24.02 -7.53 5.67
C ASN A 140 -24.18 -6.99 7.10
N GLU A 141 -25.16 -7.52 7.82
CA GLU A 141 -25.48 -7.05 9.16
C GLU A 141 -25.60 -8.24 10.13
N PRO A 142 -25.20 -8.07 11.40
CA PRO A 142 -25.49 -9.05 12.44
C PRO A 142 -27.01 -9.25 12.63
N ALA A 143 -27.84 -8.29 12.19
CA ALA A 143 -29.29 -8.45 12.09
C ALA A 143 -29.72 -9.54 11.09
N ASP A 144 -28.96 -9.79 10.02
CA ASP A 144 -29.25 -10.83 8.99
C ASP A 144 -29.04 -12.27 9.53
N VAL A 145 -28.46 -12.40 10.73
CA VAL A 145 -28.29 -13.66 11.47
C VAL A 145 -29.08 -13.68 12.78
N GLY A 146 -29.91 -12.67 13.04
CA GLY A 146 -30.73 -12.59 14.25
C GLY A 146 -29.99 -12.14 15.52
N LEU A 147 -28.79 -11.56 15.40
CA LEU A 147 -28.10 -10.94 16.54
C LEU A 147 -28.55 -9.48 16.72
N PRO A 148 -28.63 -8.98 17.97
CA PRO A 148 -28.94 -7.58 18.24
C PRO A 148 -27.88 -6.69 17.58
N ASN A 149 -28.32 -5.69 16.82
CA ASN A 149 -27.42 -4.69 16.26
C ASN A 149 -26.68 -4.02 17.41
N ILE A 150 -25.34 -4.04 17.36
CA ILE A 150 -24.53 -3.16 18.19
C ILE A 150 -24.87 -1.74 17.70
N GLU A 151 -25.71 -1.03 18.44
CA GLU A 151 -26.08 0.33 18.11
C GLU A 151 -24.81 1.17 18.01
N GLN A 152 -24.41 1.51 16.78
CA GLN A 152 -23.53 2.66 16.58
C GLN A 152 -24.37 3.91 16.84
N GLY A 153 -24.46 4.28 18.11
CA GLY A 153 -24.88 5.60 18.54
C GLY A 153 -23.94 6.66 17.98
N ALA A 154 -24.21 7.11 16.77
CA ALA A 154 -23.73 8.39 16.26
C ALA A 154 -24.85 9.00 15.43
N LYS A 155 -25.68 9.80 16.11
CA LYS A 155 -26.69 10.66 15.49
C LYS A 155 -26.10 11.33 14.25
N LYS A 156 -26.70 11.09 13.08
CA LYS A 156 -26.51 11.93 11.88
C LYS A 156 -26.95 13.35 12.23
N GLY A 157 -26.02 14.17 12.70
CA GLY A 157 -26.18 15.61 12.77
C GLY A 157 -26.30 16.18 11.35
N LYS A 158 -27.52 16.49 10.94
CA LYS A 158 -27.81 17.41 9.83
C LYS A 158 -27.40 18.83 10.27
N LYS A 159 -26.86 19.60 9.31
CA LYS A 159 -26.42 21.03 9.35
C LYS A 159 -24.94 21.24 9.72
N GLY A 160 -24.14 22.06 9.03
CA GLY A 160 -24.41 22.99 7.94
C GLY A 160 -23.18 23.16 7.04
N SER A 161 -23.45 23.49 5.77
CA SER A 161 -22.47 23.95 4.80
C SER A 161 -22.07 25.39 5.14
N SER A 162 -20.85 25.61 5.61
CA SER A 162 -20.17 26.88 5.36
C SER A 162 -18.78 26.58 4.84
N SER A 163 -18.51 27.13 3.65
CA SER A 163 -17.23 27.20 2.98
C SER A 163 -16.08 27.48 3.95
N ASP A 164 -15.18 26.51 4.12
CA ASP A 164 -13.84 26.75 4.65
C ASP A 164 -12.76 26.20 3.69
N ASN A 165 -12.93 26.53 2.41
CA ASN A 165 -11.93 26.22 1.37
C ASN A 165 -10.58 26.90 1.68
N SER A 166 -10.59 27.99 2.46
CA SER A 166 -9.39 28.69 2.94
C SER A 166 -8.51 27.82 3.83
N THR A 167 -9.07 27.16 4.84
CA THR A 167 -8.27 26.32 5.76
C THR A 167 -7.77 25.04 5.10
N LEU A 168 -8.56 24.44 4.20
CA LEU A 168 -8.12 23.28 3.41
C LEU A 168 -6.98 23.63 2.44
N THR A 169 -7.06 24.79 1.78
CA THR A 169 -6.00 25.25 0.87
C THR A 169 -4.73 25.57 1.66
N GLU A 170 -4.83 26.26 2.80
CA GLU A 170 -3.69 26.53 3.69
C GLU A 170 -3.04 25.24 4.26
N LEU A 171 -3.85 24.21 4.55
CA LEU A 171 -3.36 22.91 4.99
C LEU A 171 -2.66 22.13 3.87
N LEU A 172 -3.22 22.13 2.65
CA LEU A 172 -2.63 21.48 1.48
C LEU A 172 -1.35 22.16 0.99
N LEU A 173 -1.21 23.46 1.20
CA LEU A 173 0.01 24.23 0.90
C LEU A 173 1.06 24.19 2.01
N SER A 174 0.84 23.41 3.09
CA SER A 174 1.84 23.33 4.16
C SER A 174 3.12 22.63 3.69
N PRO A 175 4.30 23.24 3.87
CA PRO A 175 5.57 22.65 3.43
C PRO A 175 5.86 21.32 4.13
N TYR A 176 5.41 21.14 5.37
CA TYR A 176 5.58 19.88 6.09
C TYR A 176 4.79 18.73 5.44
N LEU A 177 3.57 18.99 4.97
CA LEU A 177 2.77 18.01 4.23
C LEU A 177 3.45 17.57 2.95
N TRP A 178 4.03 18.51 2.20
CA TRP A 178 4.74 18.23 0.95
C TRP A 178 6.00 17.41 1.17
N VAL A 179 6.78 17.74 2.19
CA VAL A 179 7.96 16.94 2.57
C VAL A 179 7.54 15.51 2.88
N LEU A 180 6.58 15.33 3.81
CA LEU A 180 6.09 14.03 4.21
C LEU A 180 5.54 13.22 3.03
N SER A 181 4.73 13.85 2.18
CA SER A 181 4.12 13.18 1.04
C SER A 181 5.11 12.85 -0.06
N THR A 182 6.15 13.66 -0.25
CA THR A 182 7.24 13.36 -1.20
C THR A 182 8.06 12.16 -0.74
N GLY A 183 8.33 12.03 0.56
CA GLY A 183 8.96 10.82 1.10
C GLY A 183 8.09 9.59 0.92
N TYR A 184 6.79 9.74 1.14
CA TYR A 184 5.83 8.66 0.95
C TYR A 184 5.79 8.19 -0.52
N LEU A 185 5.81 9.13 -1.47
CA LEU A 185 5.91 8.84 -2.89
C LEU A 185 7.18 8.03 -3.21
N VAL A 186 8.33 8.42 -2.67
CA VAL A 186 9.61 7.74 -2.96
C VAL A 186 9.68 6.37 -2.30
N VAL A 187 9.33 6.24 -1.01
CA VAL A 187 9.32 4.95 -0.32
C VAL A 187 8.39 3.97 -1.03
N PHE A 188 7.16 4.40 -1.35
CA PHE A 188 6.20 3.54 -2.02
C PHE A 188 6.59 3.24 -3.47
N GLY A 189 7.15 4.23 -4.18
CA GLY A 189 7.67 4.05 -5.53
C GLY A 189 8.78 3.01 -5.57
N VAL A 190 9.80 3.14 -4.71
CA VAL A 190 10.90 2.17 -4.62
C VAL A 190 10.37 0.79 -4.19
N LYS A 191 9.45 0.73 -3.22
CA LYS A 191 8.77 -0.52 -2.83
C LYS A 191 8.14 -1.20 -4.05
N THR A 192 7.30 -0.47 -4.77
CA THR A 192 6.60 -0.96 -5.95
C THR A 192 7.58 -1.39 -7.04
N CYS A 193 8.67 -0.65 -7.25
CA CYS A 193 9.71 -1.05 -8.20
C CYS A 193 10.31 -2.42 -7.88
N CYS A 194 10.67 -2.67 -6.62
CA CYS A 194 11.24 -3.96 -6.24
C CYS A 194 10.20 -5.08 -6.25
N THR A 195 8.95 -4.82 -5.87
CA THR A 195 7.88 -5.82 -5.94
C THR A 195 7.57 -6.19 -7.39
N ASP A 196 7.38 -5.21 -8.28
CA ASP A 196 6.96 -5.46 -9.66
C ASP A 196 8.11 -5.94 -10.55
N TRP A 197 9.32 -5.38 -10.36
CA TRP A 197 10.46 -5.61 -11.25
C TRP A 197 11.59 -6.41 -10.61
N GLY A 198 11.60 -6.61 -9.30
CA GLY A 198 12.67 -7.35 -8.62
C GLY A 198 12.76 -8.81 -9.04
N GLN A 199 11.62 -9.49 -9.23
CA GLN A 199 11.60 -10.85 -9.80
C GLN A 199 12.19 -10.85 -11.23
N LEU A 200 11.81 -9.87 -12.07
CA LEU A 200 12.24 -9.80 -13.45
C LEU A 200 13.75 -9.51 -13.57
N PHE A 201 14.29 -8.64 -12.71
CA PHE A 201 15.72 -8.36 -12.59
C PHE A 201 16.53 -9.62 -12.27
N LEU A 202 16.06 -10.43 -11.30
CA LEU A 202 16.71 -11.68 -10.93
C LEU A 202 16.74 -12.69 -12.10
N ILE A 203 15.67 -12.75 -12.88
CA ILE A 203 15.55 -13.69 -14.00
C ILE A 203 16.36 -13.21 -15.21
N GLN A 204 16.20 -11.94 -15.63
CA GLN A 204 16.75 -11.44 -16.89
C GLN A 204 18.22 -11.02 -16.79
N GLU A 205 18.62 -10.30 -15.75
CA GLU A 205 20.03 -9.84 -15.63
C GLU A 205 20.90 -10.80 -14.84
N ARG A 206 20.34 -11.48 -13.84
CA ARG A 206 21.10 -12.38 -12.97
C ARG A 206 20.98 -13.86 -13.37
N GLY A 207 20.19 -14.16 -14.40
CA GLY A 207 20.01 -15.52 -14.93
C GLY A 207 19.50 -16.54 -13.91
N GLN A 208 18.77 -16.08 -12.87
CA GLN A 208 18.25 -16.96 -11.83
C GLN A 208 16.97 -17.66 -12.27
N SER A 209 16.66 -18.78 -11.61
CA SER A 209 15.42 -19.51 -11.89
C SER A 209 14.18 -18.72 -11.46
N VAL A 210 13.06 -19.01 -12.11
CA VAL A 210 11.75 -18.43 -11.77
C VAL A 210 11.42 -18.65 -10.29
N LEU A 211 11.77 -19.81 -9.74
CA LEU A 211 11.53 -20.15 -8.34
C LEU A 211 12.29 -19.23 -7.37
N VAL A 212 13.57 -18.91 -7.65
CA VAL A 212 14.34 -17.97 -6.81
C VAL A 212 13.70 -16.57 -6.85
N GLY A 213 13.27 -16.12 -8.04
CA GLY A 213 12.58 -14.84 -8.21
C GLY A 213 11.24 -14.79 -7.47
N SER A 214 10.50 -15.89 -7.44
CA SER A 214 9.23 -15.96 -6.70
C SER A 214 9.44 -16.08 -5.19
N SER A 215 10.48 -16.79 -4.73
CA SER A 215 10.88 -16.78 -3.31
C SER A 215 11.27 -15.37 -2.83
N TYR A 216 11.87 -14.56 -3.68
CA TYR A 216 12.14 -13.14 -3.40
C TYR A 216 10.84 -12.34 -3.20
N MET A 217 9.84 -12.51 -4.07
CA MET A 217 8.53 -11.86 -3.88
C MET A 217 7.84 -12.32 -2.59
N SER A 218 7.90 -13.62 -2.28
CA SER A 218 7.36 -14.15 -1.04
C SER A 218 8.03 -13.59 0.20
N ALA A 219 9.36 -13.46 0.17
CA ALA A 219 10.14 -12.84 1.22
C ALA A 219 9.81 -11.36 1.41
N LEU A 220 9.58 -10.63 0.32
CA LEU A 220 9.10 -9.25 0.40
C LEU A 220 7.78 -9.19 1.19
N GLU A 221 6.78 -10.00 0.86
CA GLU A 221 5.48 -9.94 1.56
C GLU A 221 5.58 -10.40 3.03
N ILE A 222 6.36 -11.44 3.32
CA ILE A 222 6.60 -11.90 4.71
C ILE A 222 7.37 -10.85 5.51
N GLY A 223 8.38 -10.23 4.91
CA GLY A 223 9.10 -9.09 5.49
C GLY A 223 8.17 -7.94 5.79
N GLY A 224 7.09 -7.81 5.02
CA GLY A 224 6.12 -6.75 5.17
C GLY A 224 5.30 -6.95 6.43
N LEU A 225 4.82 -8.19 6.61
CA LEU A 225 4.15 -8.59 7.86
C LEU A 225 5.05 -8.40 9.09
N VAL A 226 6.29 -8.90 9.05
CA VAL A 226 7.20 -8.76 10.20
C VAL A 226 7.53 -7.28 10.43
N GLY A 227 7.68 -6.52 9.35
CA GLY A 227 7.98 -5.10 9.36
C GLY A 227 6.86 -4.26 9.96
N SER A 228 5.60 -4.51 9.60
CA SER A 228 4.42 -3.84 10.15
C SER A 228 4.31 -4.03 11.67
N ILE A 229 4.50 -5.26 12.15
CA ILE A 229 4.42 -5.58 13.59
C ILE A 229 5.56 -4.89 14.34
N ALA A 230 6.79 -4.99 13.82
CA ALA A 230 7.94 -4.37 14.45
C ALA A 230 7.88 -2.83 14.39
N ALA A 231 7.35 -2.26 13.30
CA ALA A 231 7.08 -0.83 13.16
C ALA A 231 6.06 -0.34 14.20
N GLY A 232 4.96 -1.06 14.38
CA GLY A 232 3.96 -0.76 15.41
C GLY A 232 4.57 -0.76 16.81
N TYR A 233 5.25 -1.85 17.17
CA TYR A 233 5.89 -1.99 18.47
C TYR A 233 6.98 -0.94 18.75
N LEU A 234 7.87 -0.68 17.78
CA LEU A 234 8.93 0.32 17.91
C LEU A 234 8.36 1.74 17.97
N SER A 235 7.33 2.02 17.17
CA SER A 235 6.63 3.31 17.17
C SER A 235 5.97 3.59 18.52
N ASP A 236 5.23 2.62 19.05
CA ASP A 236 4.55 2.77 20.34
C ASP A 236 5.56 2.93 21.48
N ARG A 237 6.66 2.16 21.45
CA ARG A 237 7.75 2.29 22.43
C ARG A 237 8.48 3.63 22.33
N ALA A 238 8.66 4.17 21.11
CA ALA A 238 9.30 5.46 20.89
C ALA A 238 8.40 6.61 21.40
N VAL A 239 7.09 6.54 21.15
CA VAL A 239 6.12 7.51 21.67
C VAL A 239 6.03 7.44 23.20
N ALA A 240 6.00 6.24 23.79
CA ALA A 240 5.95 6.05 25.24
C ALA A 240 7.19 6.59 25.97
N LYS A 241 8.36 6.57 25.34
CA LYS A 241 9.62 7.06 25.95
C LYS A 241 9.80 8.57 25.87
N VAL A 242 9.34 9.21 24.79
CA VAL A 242 9.69 10.61 24.48
C VAL A 242 8.51 11.55 24.73
N GLY A 243 7.27 11.05 24.77
CA GLY A 243 6.08 11.88 24.80
C GLY A 243 5.88 12.69 23.51
N LEU A 244 4.66 13.17 23.27
CA LEU A 244 4.34 14.02 22.11
C LEU A 244 4.91 15.43 22.34
N SER A 245 6.18 15.63 21.97
CA SER A 245 6.82 16.95 22.02
C SER A 245 6.42 17.82 20.82
N SER A 246 6.28 19.13 21.05
CA SER A 246 5.95 20.17 20.06
C SER A 246 7.05 20.36 19.00
N TYR A 247 8.25 19.81 19.22
CA TYR A 247 9.38 19.80 18.30
C TYR A 247 9.93 18.39 18.12
N GLY A 248 10.01 17.94 16.86
CA GLY A 248 10.60 16.65 16.49
C GLY A 248 9.78 15.46 16.96
N ASN A 249 8.90 14.93 16.10
CA ASN A 249 8.16 13.71 16.40
C ASN A 249 9.19 12.55 16.56
N PRO A 250 9.20 11.79 17.68
CA PRO A 250 10.10 10.64 17.87
C PRO A 250 10.01 9.60 16.74
N ARG A 251 8.88 9.59 16.03
CA ARG A 251 8.65 8.77 14.84
C ARG A 251 9.46 9.21 13.61
N HIS A 252 9.94 10.45 13.52
CA HIS A 252 10.86 10.86 12.43
C HIS A 252 12.21 10.15 12.52
N ALA A 253 12.75 9.94 13.73
CA ALA A 253 14.01 9.21 13.90
C ALA A 253 13.85 7.73 13.51
N LEU A 254 12.69 7.14 13.81
CA LEU A 254 12.32 5.79 13.40
C LEU A 254 12.13 5.69 11.88
N LEU A 255 11.48 6.69 11.27
CA LEU A 255 11.28 6.76 9.82
C LEU A 255 12.63 6.92 9.08
N LEU A 256 13.53 7.75 9.59
CA LEU A 256 14.89 7.91 9.06
C LEU A 256 15.74 6.65 9.19
N SER A 257 15.70 5.96 10.33
CA SER A 257 16.45 4.70 10.50
C SER A 257 15.92 3.60 9.58
N MET A 258 14.62 3.60 9.29
CA MET A 258 13.99 2.65 8.38
C MET A 258 14.24 2.98 6.91
N MET A 259 14.22 4.25 6.52
CA MET A 259 14.64 4.68 5.18
C MET A 259 16.12 4.37 4.93
N ALA A 260 16.98 4.54 5.93
CA ALA A 260 18.39 4.13 5.86
C ALA A 260 18.52 2.59 5.74
N GLY A 261 17.74 1.82 6.49
CA GLY A 261 17.67 0.37 6.36
C GLY A 261 17.25 -0.10 4.97
N MET A 262 16.27 0.60 4.37
CA MET A 262 15.83 0.36 3.00
C MET A 262 16.94 0.63 1.97
N CYS A 263 17.68 1.74 2.11
CA CYS A 263 18.83 2.04 1.25
C CYS A 263 19.92 0.97 1.35
N VAL A 264 20.29 0.56 2.57
CA VAL A 264 21.34 -0.45 2.81
C VAL A 264 20.92 -1.81 2.27
N SER A 265 19.66 -2.22 2.47
CA SER A 265 19.11 -3.46 1.92
C SER A 265 19.14 -3.45 0.38
N MET A 266 18.81 -2.32 -0.25
CA MET A 266 18.84 -2.17 -1.71
C MET A 266 20.26 -2.25 -2.29
N PHE A 267 21.22 -1.59 -1.64
CA PHE A 267 22.64 -1.67 -1.98
C PHE A 267 23.16 -3.11 -1.86
N LEU A 268 22.83 -3.80 -0.76
CA LEU A 268 23.18 -5.21 -0.56
C LEU A 268 22.51 -6.11 -1.59
N PHE A 269 21.24 -5.89 -1.94
CA PHE A 269 20.56 -6.66 -2.98
C PHE A 269 21.28 -6.55 -4.34
N ARG A 270 21.76 -5.35 -4.69
CA ARG A 270 22.49 -5.12 -5.93
C ARG A 270 23.87 -5.80 -5.94
N ILE A 271 24.60 -5.77 -4.82
CA ILE A 271 25.98 -6.27 -4.75
C ILE A 271 26.06 -7.77 -4.52
N THR A 272 25.17 -8.32 -3.68
CA THR A 272 25.30 -9.69 -3.18
C THR A 272 24.72 -10.74 -4.14
N VAL A 273 23.82 -10.36 -5.05
CA VAL A 273 23.25 -11.28 -6.04
C VAL A 273 24.08 -11.28 -7.32
N THR A 274 25.30 -11.80 -7.27
CA THR A 274 26.15 -12.06 -8.44
C THR A 274 26.13 -13.54 -8.83
N GLY A 275 26.32 -13.83 -10.13
CA GLY A 275 26.19 -15.16 -10.73
C GLY A 275 27.09 -16.25 -10.17
N ASP A 276 28.08 -15.90 -9.34
CA ASP A 276 29.09 -16.80 -8.78
C ASP A 276 28.74 -17.37 -7.39
N SER A 277 27.67 -16.89 -6.74
CA SER A 277 27.31 -17.39 -5.39
C SER A 277 26.78 -18.83 -5.44
N PRO A 278 26.99 -19.70 -4.43
CA PRO A 278 26.44 -21.05 -4.41
C PRO A 278 24.91 -21.03 -4.35
N LYS A 279 24.24 -22.00 -5.01
CA LYS A 279 22.76 -22.05 -5.19
C LYS A 279 21.98 -21.85 -3.87
N ASN A 280 22.45 -22.45 -2.77
CA ASN A 280 21.81 -22.34 -1.45
C ASN A 280 21.92 -20.92 -0.87
N MET A 281 23.06 -20.26 -1.07
CA MET A 281 23.28 -18.87 -0.64
C MET A 281 22.42 -17.91 -1.45
N ARG A 282 22.15 -18.20 -2.75
CA ARG A 282 21.25 -17.36 -3.57
C ARG A 282 19.81 -17.40 -3.07
N PHE A 283 19.30 -18.57 -2.72
CA PHE A 283 17.97 -18.71 -2.11
C PHE A 283 17.89 -18.00 -0.76
N LEU A 284 18.92 -18.15 0.08
CA LEU A 284 18.95 -17.56 1.41
C LEU A 284 19.08 -16.03 1.33
N LEU A 285 19.91 -15.50 0.45
CA LEU A 285 20.05 -14.06 0.23
C LEU A 285 18.81 -13.46 -0.43
N ALA A 286 18.22 -14.13 -1.43
CA ALA A 286 16.96 -13.70 -2.04
C ALA A 286 15.78 -13.73 -1.05
N PHE A 287 15.85 -14.55 0.00
CA PHE A 287 14.81 -14.66 1.01
C PHE A 287 15.01 -13.73 2.22
N PHE A 288 16.25 -13.50 2.67
CA PHE A 288 16.51 -12.72 3.90
C PHE A 288 16.79 -11.23 3.64
N LEU A 289 17.43 -10.87 2.52
CA LEU A 289 17.75 -9.47 2.21
C LEU A 289 16.52 -8.56 1.97
N PRO A 290 15.38 -9.03 1.44
CA PRO A 290 14.20 -8.20 1.24
C PRO A 290 13.32 -8.09 2.48
N LEU A 291 13.60 -8.81 3.57
CA LEU A 291 12.79 -8.75 4.80
C LEU A 291 12.75 -7.35 5.44
N PRO A 292 13.84 -6.57 5.47
CA PRO A 292 13.81 -5.19 5.97
C PRO A 292 13.12 -4.19 5.01
N PHE A 293 12.81 -4.60 3.78
CA PHE A 293 12.45 -3.70 2.68
C PHE A 293 10.96 -3.29 2.67
N SER A 294 10.04 -4.15 3.09
CA SER A 294 8.70 -4.16 2.47
C SER A 294 7.56 -3.49 3.23
N SER A 295 7.66 -3.17 4.52
CA SER A 295 6.54 -2.46 5.22
C SER A 295 6.91 -1.48 6.32
N PHE A 296 8.17 -1.41 6.72
CA PHE A 296 8.57 -0.57 7.85
C PHE A 296 8.24 0.94 7.69
N PRO A 297 8.50 1.60 6.54
CA PRO A 297 8.33 3.06 6.47
C PRO A 297 6.92 3.51 6.05
N GLU A 298 6.16 2.69 5.31
CA GLU A 298 4.84 3.08 4.77
C GLU A 298 3.77 3.19 5.87
N GLU A 299 3.72 2.24 6.81
CA GLU A 299 2.70 2.19 7.85
C GLU A 299 2.94 3.24 8.94
N ILE A 300 4.21 3.46 9.29
CA ILE A 300 4.60 4.52 10.23
C ILE A 300 4.26 5.88 9.65
N THR A 301 4.45 6.09 8.35
CA THR A 301 4.08 7.35 7.69
C THR A 301 2.57 7.60 7.78
N VAL A 302 1.74 6.58 7.56
CA VAL A 302 0.28 6.69 7.73
C VAL A 302 -0.09 6.97 9.19
N SER A 303 0.58 6.32 10.13
CA SER A 303 0.39 6.59 11.57
C SER A 303 0.80 8.02 11.95
N LEU A 304 1.90 8.52 11.37
CA LEU A 304 2.39 9.88 11.54
C LEU A 304 1.38 10.90 11.03
N VAL A 305 0.84 10.71 9.81
CA VAL A 305 -0.21 11.59 9.24
C VAL A 305 -1.44 11.64 10.16
N LYS A 306 -1.91 10.49 10.66
CA LYS A 306 -3.07 10.44 11.56
C LYS A 306 -2.79 11.18 12.88
N GLU A 307 -1.61 11.00 13.45
CA GLU A 307 -1.26 11.54 14.76
C GLU A 307 -0.92 13.05 14.72
N THR A 308 -0.21 13.52 13.69
CA THR A 308 0.08 14.95 13.49
C THR A 308 -1.20 15.80 13.44
N PHE A 309 -2.32 15.22 13.01
CA PHE A 309 -3.63 15.87 13.02
C PHE A 309 -4.44 15.58 14.28
N SER A 310 -4.43 14.35 14.79
CA SER A 310 -5.15 14.00 16.03
C SER A 310 -4.65 14.79 17.24
N TYR A 311 -3.39 15.24 17.24
CA TYR A 311 -2.83 16.08 18.29
C TYR A 311 -3.22 17.56 18.20
N ASN A 312 -3.64 18.05 17.03
CA ASN A 312 -3.85 19.49 16.83
C ASN A 312 -5.29 19.96 17.08
N ASN A 313 -6.36 19.16 16.89
CA ASN A 313 -7.74 19.61 17.11
C ASN A 313 -8.72 18.44 17.30
N LEU A 314 -8.91 17.97 18.54
CA LEU A 314 -9.78 16.84 18.87
C LEU A 314 -11.20 17.27 19.28
N SER A 315 -11.91 18.09 18.50
CA SER A 315 -13.27 18.51 18.91
C SER A 315 -14.35 18.68 17.84
N THR A 316 -14.09 18.62 16.53
CA THR A 316 -15.14 18.89 15.53
C THR A 316 -15.22 17.92 14.34
N LEU A 317 -16.45 17.61 13.89
CA LEU A 317 -16.76 16.78 12.70
C LEU A 317 -16.12 17.31 11.40
N THR A 318 -15.84 18.61 11.33
CA THR A 318 -15.09 19.28 10.25
C THR A 318 -13.64 18.81 10.17
N ASP A 319 -13.01 18.50 11.31
CA ASP A 319 -11.61 18.06 11.39
C ASP A 319 -11.43 16.61 10.91
N PHE A 320 -12.46 15.77 11.11
CA PHE A 320 -12.48 14.41 10.55
C PHE A 320 -12.50 14.44 9.03
N LYS A 321 -13.33 15.31 8.41
CA LYS A 321 -13.35 15.49 6.96
C LYS A 321 -12.02 16.00 6.42
N ASN A 322 -11.41 16.98 7.07
CA ASN A 322 -10.12 17.54 6.66
C ASN A 322 -8.99 16.50 6.74
N THR A 323 -9.00 15.66 7.79
CA THR A 323 -8.05 14.54 7.94
C THR A 323 -8.23 13.50 6.84
N GLN A 324 -9.47 13.19 6.45
CA GLN A 324 -9.75 12.27 5.33
C GLN A 324 -9.29 12.83 3.99
N VAL A 325 -9.51 14.12 3.71
CA VAL A 325 -9.05 14.77 2.47
C VAL A 325 -7.52 14.75 2.36
N LEU A 326 -6.84 15.00 3.47
CA LEU A 326 -5.38 15.06 3.52
C LEU A 326 -4.74 13.66 3.45
N LEU A 327 -5.35 12.67 4.12
CA LEU A 327 -5.01 11.26 3.92
C LEU A 327 -5.22 10.84 2.46
N ALA A 328 -6.29 11.31 1.84
CA ALA A 328 -6.57 11.05 0.43
C ALA A 328 -5.52 11.71 -0.49
N PHE A 329 -5.04 12.91 -0.17
CA PHE A 329 -3.92 13.55 -0.88
C PHE A 329 -2.61 12.74 -0.75
N CYS A 330 -2.27 12.25 0.45
CA CYS A 330 -1.11 11.37 0.63
C CYS A 330 -1.28 10.05 -0.15
N LEU A 331 -2.48 9.47 -0.16
CA LEU A 331 -2.80 8.28 -0.95
C LEU A 331 -2.72 8.53 -2.46
N PHE A 332 -3.06 9.74 -2.92
CA PHE A 332 -2.86 10.15 -4.30
C PHE A 332 -1.37 10.22 -4.66
N LEU A 333 -0.53 10.83 -3.83
CA LEU A 333 0.92 10.88 -4.08
C LEU A 333 1.57 9.49 -4.00
N LEU A 334 1.05 8.59 -3.16
CA LEU A 334 1.41 7.18 -3.18
C LEU A 334 1.10 6.52 -4.53
N ALA A 335 -0.08 6.78 -5.08
CA ALA A 335 -0.44 6.27 -6.39
C ALA A 335 0.45 6.83 -7.51
N VAL A 336 0.84 8.10 -7.42
CA VAL A 336 1.83 8.69 -8.33
C VAL A 336 3.16 7.94 -8.23
N GLY A 337 3.61 7.58 -7.02
CA GLY A 337 4.78 6.73 -6.81
C GLY A 337 4.67 5.38 -7.54
N GLY A 338 3.52 4.69 -7.41
CA GLY A 338 3.26 3.44 -8.14
C GLY A 338 3.20 3.61 -9.66
N PHE A 339 2.68 4.75 -10.15
CA PHE A 339 2.70 5.09 -11.58
C PHE A 339 4.13 5.30 -12.10
N LEU A 340 4.96 6.02 -11.34
CA LEU A 340 6.38 6.27 -11.66
C LEU A 340 7.21 4.98 -11.65
N ALA A 341 6.89 4.05 -10.74
CA ALA A 341 7.47 2.72 -10.66
C ALA A 341 7.13 1.82 -11.86
N GLY A 342 6.09 2.13 -12.62
CA GLY A 342 5.68 1.35 -13.79
C GLY A 342 6.42 1.78 -15.07
N LEU A 343 5.83 2.69 -15.83
CA LEU A 343 6.26 3.09 -17.17
C LEU A 343 7.59 3.84 -17.13
N PRO A 344 7.78 4.92 -16.34
CA PRO A 344 9.05 5.64 -16.31
C PRO A 344 10.23 4.76 -15.91
N PHE A 345 10.08 3.97 -14.85
CA PHE A 345 11.10 3.02 -14.41
C PHE A 345 11.43 1.96 -15.49
N SER A 346 10.40 1.37 -16.11
CA SER A 346 10.60 0.37 -17.17
C SER A 346 11.24 0.95 -18.44
N THR A 347 11.01 2.24 -18.74
CA THR A 347 11.65 2.93 -19.88
C THR A 347 13.14 3.10 -19.63
N ILE A 348 13.55 3.46 -18.41
CA ILE A 348 14.97 3.52 -18.02
C ILE A 348 15.62 2.14 -18.19
N ALA A 349 14.95 1.09 -17.70
CA ALA A 349 15.45 -0.28 -17.85
C ALA A 349 15.62 -0.69 -19.33
N LYS A 350 14.69 -0.29 -20.21
CA LYS A 350 14.74 -0.58 -21.65
C LYS A 350 15.89 0.12 -22.37
N HIS A 351 16.21 1.35 -22.00
CA HIS A 351 17.26 2.14 -22.67
C HIS A 351 18.66 1.94 -22.09
N TYR A 352 18.78 1.67 -20.78
CA TYR A 352 20.07 1.69 -20.08
C TYR A 352 20.44 0.41 -19.32
N SER A 353 19.57 -0.61 -19.25
CA SER A 353 19.62 -1.81 -18.37
C SER A 353 18.88 -1.67 -17.04
N TRP A 354 18.47 -2.82 -16.46
CA TRP A 354 17.80 -2.87 -15.17
C TRP A 354 18.75 -2.47 -14.04
N ALA A 355 20.04 -2.83 -14.11
CA ALA A 355 21.04 -2.41 -13.13
C ALA A 355 21.08 -0.88 -12.98
N THR A 356 20.98 -0.14 -14.09
CA THR A 356 20.92 1.33 -14.09
C THR A 356 19.60 1.83 -13.49
N ALA A 357 18.48 1.18 -13.79
CA ALA A 357 17.17 1.56 -13.22
C ALA A 357 17.16 1.40 -11.69
N PHE A 358 17.66 0.27 -11.16
CA PHE A 358 17.76 0.05 -9.72
C PHE A 358 18.74 1.04 -9.06
N TRP A 359 19.83 1.40 -9.73
CA TRP A 359 20.75 2.44 -9.23
C TRP A 359 20.11 3.83 -9.15
N VAL A 360 19.30 4.22 -10.14
CA VAL A 360 18.56 5.49 -10.10
C VAL A 360 17.56 5.50 -8.94
N ALA A 361 16.86 4.39 -8.69
CA ALA A 361 15.96 4.27 -7.55
C ALA A 361 16.71 4.33 -6.21
N GLU A 362 17.90 3.73 -6.13
CA GLU A 362 18.80 3.80 -4.96
C GLU A 362 19.22 5.25 -4.66
N ILE A 363 19.72 5.98 -5.66
CA ILE A 363 20.09 7.40 -5.51
C ILE A 363 18.90 8.24 -5.09
N THR A 364 17.71 7.99 -5.66
CA THR A 364 16.50 8.73 -5.32
C THR A 364 16.10 8.48 -3.86
N CYS A 365 16.26 7.24 -3.37
CA CYS A 365 16.01 6.89 -1.97
C CYS A 365 17.02 7.57 -1.03
N ILE A 366 18.31 7.58 -1.37
CA ILE A 366 19.37 8.24 -0.60
C ILE A 366 19.13 9.75 -0.55
N ALA A 367 18.90 10.38 -1.70
CA ALA A 367 18.63 11.82 -1.80
C ALA A 367 17.41 12.21 -0.96
N SER A 368 16.35 11.39 -0.97
CA SER A 368 15.16 11.60 -0.15
C SER A 368 15.46 11.42 1.33
N THR A 369 16.23 10.40 1.71
CA THR A 369 16.63 10.17 3.11
C THR A 369 17.46 11.34 3.65
N VAL A 370 18.40 11.85 2.84
CA VAL A 370 19.20 13.03 3.18
C VAL A 370 18.32 14.27 3.29
N ALA A 371 17.38 14.48 2.37
CA ALA A 371 16.43 15.59 2.44
C ALA A 371 15.60 15.50 3.73
N PHE A 372 15.03 14.34 4.07
CA PHE A 372 14.29 14.14 5.32
C PHE A 372 15.16 14.35 6.56
N PHE A 373 16.44 13.98 6.52
CA PHE A 373 17.36 14.19 7.62
C PHE A 373 17.62 15.67 7.86
N LEU A 374 17.86 16.44 6.79
CA LEU A 374 18.03 17.89 6.85
C LEU A 374 16.75 18.59 7.32
N LEU A 375 15.59 18.05 6.96
CA LEU A 375 14.28 18.60 7.29
C LEU A 375 13.72 18.09 8.63
N ARG A 376 14.48 17.29 9.40
CA ARG A 376 13.99 16.68 10.66
C ARG A 376 13.56 17.69 11.71
N ASN A 377 14.08 18.91 11.65
CA ASN A 377 13.81 20.00 12.59
C ASN A 377 12.71 20.97 12.11
N ILE A 378 11.99 20.66 11.01
CA ILE A 378 10.87 21.47 10.57
C ILE A 378 9.73 21.42 11.59
N ARG A 379 9.10 22.58 11.82
CA ARG A 379 7.89 22.70 12.64
C ARG A 379 6.78 21.81 12.07
N THR A 380 6.31 20.87 12.88
CA THR A 380 5.26 19.91 12.55
C THR A 380 3.84 20.50 12.64
N LYS A 381 3.69 21.77 13.07
CA LYS A 381 2.40 22.44 13.16
C LYS A 381 1.87 22.85 11.78
N MET A 382 0.72 22.29 11.42
CA MET A 382 -0.06 22.65 10.23
C MET A 382 -1.35 23.37 10.68
N GLY A 383 -1.60 24.58 10.17
CA GLY A 383 -2.79 25.38 10.47
C GLY A 383 -2.50 26.75 11.14
N ARG A 384 -3.51 27.63 11.15
CA ARG A 384 -3.40 29.04 11.59
C ARG A 384 -2.72 29.17 12.95
N ILE A 385 -1.57 29.83 12.94
CA ILE A 385 -1.02 30.46 14.13
C ILE A 385 -1.98 31.61 14.44
N SER A 386 -2.73 31.50 15.54
CA SER A 386 -3.28 32.72 16.15
C SER A 386 -2.09 33.63 16.43
N LYS A 387 -2.00 34.74 15.69
CA LYS A 387 -1.22 35.91 16.12
C LYS A 387 -1.72 36.26 17.53
N LYS A 388 -1.06 35.75 18.57
CA LYS A 388 -0.91 36.50 19.81
C LYS A 388 0.34 37.34 19.55
N ALA A 389 0.15 38.57 19.06
CA ALA A 389 -0.07 39.77 19.86
C ALA A 389 1.18 40.02 20.71
N ASP A 390 2.02 40.87 20.14
CA ASP A 390 3.17 41.63 20.69
C ASP A 390 4.23 40.92 21.54
#